data_AF-L0RD93-F1
#
_entry.id   AF-L0RD93-F1
#
_cell.length_a   1.000
_cell.length_b   1.000
_cell.length_c   1.000
_cell.angle_alpha   90.00
_cell.angle_beta   90.00
_cell.angle_gamma   90.00
#
_symmetry.space_group_name_H-M   'P 1'
#
loop_
_entity.id
_entity.type
_entity.pdbx_description
1 polymer ?
#
loop_
_entity_poly.entity_id
_entity_poly.type
_entity_poly.pdbx_seq_one_letter_code
_entity_poly.pdbx_strand_id
1 'polypeptide(L)'
;MLTIFYRRFYILLFLIWLTAMAGVFVLSVWGNFDTFIADFSKIAQVGIAPENSGNSKNGTNVDVVKRATNAIMHKTKVAGNAVRMEVVREVRGVERAVEQDVDEVEAVVESTRGSSKETQEEKAGLLDDTQRERAAKLTKMDISVVDDQLLASLSTTKSVGRVTYFWMNDPTRLVVDLRGEWENEISRINDIPDSFVNRVIIGMHPDRLRLVFRLTGASRGGKPGLLRTSDGLEIAVDNPE
;
A
#
# COMPACT_ATOMS: atom_id res chain seq x y z
N MET A 1 -11.25 -8.23 28.21
CA MET A 1 -10.79 -6.84 27.96
C MET A 1 -9.45 -6.50 28.63
N LEU A 2 -9.17 -6.92 29.88
CA LEU A 2 -7.92 -6.55 30.57
C LEU A 2 -6.63 -7.02 29.85
N THR A 3 -6.62 -8.22 29.27
CA THR A 3 -5.43 -8.85 28.65
C THR A 3 -4.90 -8.11 27.42
N ILE A 4 -5.77 -7.47 26.64
CA ILE A 4 -5.40 -6.68 25.45
C ILE A 4 -4.69 -5.38 25.86
N PHE A 5 -5.12 -4.78 26.98
CA PHE A 5 -4.55 -3.53 27.48
C PHE A 5 -3.12 -3.74 28.01
N TYR A 6 -2.89 -4.82 28.75
CA TYR A 6 -1.55 -5.18 29.24
C TYR A 6 -0.58 -5.45 28.08
N ARG A 7 -1.00 -6.16 27.03
CA ARG A 7 -0.12 -6.47 25.89
C ARG A 7 0.39 -5.20 25.20
N ARG A 8 -0.49 -4.23 24.96
CA ARG A 8 -0.10 -2.94 24.35
C ARG A 8 0.78 -2.11 25.28
N PHE A 9 0.50 -2.13 26.58
CA PHE A 9 1.29 -1.43 27.58
C PHE A 9 2.72 -1.97 27.68
N TYR A 10 2.90 -3.30 27.68
CA TYR A 10 4.24 -3.91 27.69
C TYR A 10 5.05 -3.61 26.43
N ILE A 11 4.41 -3.58 25.25
CA ILE A 11 5.09 -3.20 24.01
C ILE A 11 5.57 -1.76 24.09
N LEU A 12 4.75 -0.84 24.59
CA LEU A 12 5.13 0.56 24.79
C LEU A 12 6.30 0.70 25.78
N LEU A 13 6.23 0.01 26.91
CA LEU A 13 7.30 0.01 27.92
C LEU A 13 8.61 -0.53 27.32
N PHE A 14 8.53 -1.60 26.54
CA PHE A 14 9.68 -2.20 25.88
C PHE A 14 10.31 -1.28 24.84
N LEU A 15 9.51 -0.56 24.05
CA LEU A 15 10.01 0.42 23.09
C LEU A 15 10.73 1.59 23.77
N ILE A 16 10.16 2.12 24.87
CA ILE A 16 10.80 3.18 25.66
C ILE A 16 12.15 2.70 26.21
N TRP A 17 12.19 1.47 26.74
CA TRP A 17 13.41 0.88 27.25
C TRP A 17 14.48 0.70 26.15
N LEU A 18 14.09 0.24 24.96
CA LEU A 18 14.99 0.14 23.80
C LEU A 18 15.55 1.51 23.39
N THR A 19 14.72 2.55 23.33
CA THR A 19 15.18 3.91 23.02
C THR A 19 16.16 4.44 24.06
N ALA A 20 15.90 4.19 25.34
CA ALA A 20 16.82 4.57 26.41
C ALA A 20 18.17 3.85 26.29
N MET A 21 18.17 2.54 26.02
CA MET A 21 19.38 1.76 25.80
C MET A 21 20.18 2.24 24.59
N ALA A 22 19.50 2.54 23.48
CA ALA A 22 20.14 3.10 22.29
C ALA A 22 20.77 4.48 22.59
N GLY A 23 20.07 5.33 23.36
CA GLY A 23 20.61 6.63 23.79
C GLY A 23 21.87 6.51 24.64
N VAL A 24 21.86 5.60 25.61
CA VAL A 24 23.05 5.33 26.45
C VAL A 24 24.21 4.80 25.61
N PHE A 25 23.94 3.91 24.64
CA PHE A 25 24.97 3.40 23.74
C PHE A 25 25.59 4.51 22.89
N VAL A 26 24.79 5.39 22.28
CA VAL A 26 25.28 6.53 21.49
C VAL A 26 26.15 7.46 22.35
N LEU A 27 25.68 7.80 23.56
CA LEU A 27 26.45 8.63 24.49
C LEU A 27 27.74 7.95 24.94
N SER A 28 27.73 6.64 25.16
CA SER A 28 28.91 5.89 25.61
C SER A 28 29.99 5.74 24.53
N VAL A 29 29.59 5.54 23.27
CA VAL A 29 30.55 5.30 22.18
C VAL A 29 31.06 6.61 21.58
N TRP A 30 30.22 7.65 21.51
CA TRP A 30 30.55 8.90 20.79
C TRP A 30 30.69 10.12 21.73
N GLY A 31 30.44 9.96 23.03
CA GLY A 31 30.65 10.97 24.06
C GLY A 31 29.59 12.07 24.08
N ASN A 32 29.37 12.74 22.95
CA ASN A 32 28.38 13.79 22.80
C ASN A 32 27.49 13.57 21.57
N PHE A 33 26.20 13.85 21.71
CA PHE A 33 25.21 13.65 20.64
C PHE A 33 25.48 14.55 19.43
N ASP A 34 26.03 15.75 19.65
CA ASP A 34 26.37 16.68 18.57
C ASP A 34 27.46 16.12 17.64
N THR A 35 28.44 15.40 18.21
CA THR A 35 29.49 14.72 17.43
C THR A 35 28.89 13.59 16.61
N PHE A 36 27.89 12.88 17.16
CA PHE A 36 27.11 11.88 16.43
C PHE A 36 26.38 12.44 15.23
N ILE A 37 25.61 13.51 15.40
CA ILE A 37 24.89 14.13 14.29
C ILE A 37 25.86 14.68 13.23
N ALA A 38 26.97 15.28 13.66
CA ALA A 38 27.98 15.81 12.74
C ALA A 38 28.62 14.71 11.89
N ASP A 39 29.09 13.62 12.49
CA ASP A 39 29.76 12.56 11.74
C ASP A 39 28.76 11.65 10.99
N PHE A 40 27.54 11.46 11.49
CA PHE A 40 26.48 10.81 10.72
C PHE A 40 26.09 11.63 9.48
N SER A 41 26.02 12.97 9.60
CA SER A 41 25.73 13.83 8.44
C SER A 41 26.83 13.76 7.38
N LYS A 42 28.09 13.61 7.78
CA LYS A 42 29.21 13.38 6.85
C LYS A 42 29.08 12.03 6.16
N ILE A 43 28.76 10.96 6.88
CA ILE A 43 28.58 9.62 6.28
C ILE A 43 27.38 9.62 5.32
N ALA A 44 26.26 10.26 5.70
CA ALA A 44 25.09 10.40 4.84
C ALA A 44 25.38 11.23 3.58
N GLN A 45 26.28 12.21 3.64
CA GLN A 45 26.73 12.97 2.48
C GLN A 45 27.75 12.21 1.62
N VAL A 46 28.69 11.50 2.24
CA VAL A 46 29.75 10.73 1.55
C VAL A 46 29.17 9.49 0.86
N GLY A 47 28.14 8.86 1.41
CA GLY A 47 27.45 7.73 0.78
C GLY A 47 26.61 8.08 -0.46
N ILE A 48 26.44 9.37 -0.78
CA ILE A 48 25.63 9.86 -1.92
C ILE A 48 26.51 10.55 -2.98
N ALA A 49 27.77 10.88 -2.66
CA ALA A 49 28.69 11.43 -3.64
C ALA A 49 29.34 10.27 -4.44
N PRO A 50 29.09 10.14 -5.75
CA PRO A 50 29.87 9.22 -6.56
C PRO A 50 31.32 9.71 -6.55
N GLU A 51 32.21 8.88 -6.03
CA GLU A 51 33.66 9.08 -6.07
C GLU A 51 34.11 9.04 -7.54
N ASN A 52 34.13 10.21 -8.18
CA ASN A 52 34.69 10.39 -9.51
C ASN A 52 35.64 11.60 -9.47
N SER A 53 36.76 11.40 -8.79
CA SER A 53 37.95 12.21 -8.95
C SER A 53 38.62 11.85 -10.27
N GLY A 54 38.20 12.53 -11.33
CA GLY A 54 38.70 12.31 -12.69
C GLY A 54 38.39 13.53 -13.55
N ASN A 55 39.22 14.55 -13.39
CA ASN A 55 39.29 15.82 -14.11
C ASN A 55 38.79 15.74 -15.57
N SER A 56 37.51 16.04 -15.81
CA SER A 56 36.94 16.17 -17.16
C SER A 56 36.16 17.48 -17.25
N LYS A 57 36.79 18.46 -17.91
CA LYS A 57 36.19 19.75 -18.22
C LYS A 57 35.22 19.60 -19.39
N ASN A 58 34.06 20.22 -19.21
CA ASN A 58 33.08 20.65 -20.21
C ASN A 58 32.14 19.59 -20.79
N GLY A 59 30.89 19.60 -20.30
CA GLY A 59 29.73 19.06 -21.02
C GLY A 59 28.62 18.54 -20.10
N THR A 60 27.58 19.35 -19.87
CA THR A 60 26.20 18.89 -19.58
C THR A 60 26.00 17.80 -18.49
N ASN A 61 26.59 17.98 -17.31
CA ASN A 61 26.50 16.99 -16.22
C ASN A 61 25.28 17.16 -15.27
N VAL A 62 24.54 18.27 -15.38
CA VAL A 62 23.40 18.57 -14.48
C VAL A 62 22.22 17.62 -14.70
N ASP A 63 22.01 17.15 -15.94
CA ASP A 63 20.88 16.27 -16.26
C ASP A 63 21.11 14.81 -15.85
N VAL A 64 22.37 14.38 -15.79
CA VAL A 64 22.74 13.02 -15.35
C VAL A 64 22.48 12.87 -13.85
N VAL A 65 22.88 13.86 -13.05
CA VAL A 65 22.64 13.86 -11.60
C VAL A 65 21.14 13.90 -11.29
N LYS A 66 20.36 14.75 -11.99
CA LYS A 66 18.90 14.80 -11.80
C LYS A 66 18.21 13.47 -12.13
N ARG A 67 18.64 12.76 -13.18
CA ARG A 67 18.11 11.41 -13.49
C ARG A 67 18.46 10.39 -12.40
N ALA A 68 19.69 10.40 -11.90
CA ALA A 68 20.12 9.49 -10.84
C ALA A 68 19.33 9.73 -9.54
N THR A 69 19.15 10.98 -9.13
CA THR A 69 18.37 11.33 -7.93
C THR A 69 16.90 10.92 -8.06
N ASN A 70 16.29 11.14 -9.23
CA ASN A 70 14.91 10.72 -9.47
C ASN A 70 14.76 9.19 -9.45
N ALA A 71 15.74 8.45 -9.99
CA ALA A 71 15.74 6.99 -9.94
C ALA A 71 15.87 6.45 -8.50
N ILE A 72 16.70 7.09 -7.67
CA ILE A 72 16.87 6.70 -6.25
C ILE A 72 15.60 7.01 -5.45
N MET A 73 14.99 8.19 -5.62
CA MET A 73 13.72 8.52 -4.95
C MET A 73 12.58 7.58 -5.35
N HIS A 74 12.54 7.16 -6.62
CA HIS A 74 11.55 6.19 -7.07
C HIS A 74 11.76 4.83 -6.40
N LYS A 75 13.01 4.35 -6.31
CA LYS A 75 13.34 3.09 -5.62
C LYS A 75 13.00 3.11 -4.13
N THR A 76 13.28 4.20 -3.42
CA THR A 76 12.95 4.30 -1.99
C THR A 76 11.45 4.34 -1.74
N LYS A 77 10.67 5.02 -2.60
CA LYS A 77 9.21 5.03 -2.50
C LYS A 77 8.61 3.64 -2.75
N VAL A 78 9.11 2.94 -3.76
CA VAL A 78 8.68 1.57 -4.07
C VAL A 78 9.03 0.60 -2.93
N ALA A 79 10.23 0.67 -2.37
CA ALA A 79 10.63 -0.16 -1.22
C ALA A 79 9.79 0.11 0.03
N GLY A 80 9.49 1.38 0.34
CA GLY A 80 8.63 1.74 1.47
C GLY A 80 7.21 1.16 1.34
N ASN A 81 6.65 1.18 0.12
CA ASN A 81 5.34 0.59 -0.14
C ASN A 81 5.36 -0.94 -0.05
N ALA A 82 6.42 -1.60 -0.54
CA ALA A 82 6.58 -3.05 -0.40
C ALA A 82 6.61 -3.49 1.07
N VAL A 83 7.40 -2.80 1.92
CA VAL A 83 7.46 -3.10 3.36
C VAL A 83 6.10 -2.87 4.03
N ARG A 84 5.38 -1.81 3.66
CA ARG A 84 4.05 -1.54 4.21
C ARG A 84 3.07 -2.67 3.85
N MET A 85 3.13 -3.18 2.64
CA MET A 85 2.28 -4.30 2.19
C MET A 85 2.61 -5.59 2.93
N GLU A 86 3.89 -5.89 3.16
CA GLU A 86 4.31 -7.09 3.89
C GLU A 86 3.87 -7.05 5.36
N VAL A 87 4.09 -5.92 6.05
CA VAL A 87 3.63 -5.73 7.43
C VAL A 87 2.10 -5.87 7.53
N VAL A 88 1.36 -5.31 6.57
CA VAL A 88 -0.10 -5.48 6.52
C VAL A 88 -0.49 -6.94 6.26
N ARG A 89 0.28 -7.67 5.43
CA ARG A 89 0.04 -9.10 5.16
C ARG A 89 0.23 -9.94 6.42
N GLU A 90 1.30 -9.71 7.18
CA GLU A 90 1.55 -10.39 8.45
C GLU A 90 0.48 -10.06 9.50
N VAL A 91 0.19 -8.76 9.70
CA VAL A 91 -0.81 -8.32 10.69
C VAL A 91 -2.18 -8.91 10.37
N ARG A 92 -2.58 -8.92 9.09
CA ARG A 92 -3.86 -9.48 8.66
C ARG A 92 -3.89 -11.02 8.73
N GLY A 93 -2.74 -11.68 8.61
CA GLY A 93 -2.59 -13.11 8.89
C GLY A 93 -2.87 -13.43 10.35
N VAL A 94 -2.32 -12.62 11.27
CA VAL A 94 -2.56 -12.74 12.71
C VAL A 94 -4.01 -12.41 13.07
N GLU A 95 -4.62 -11.37 12.49
CA GLU A 95 -6.03 -11.02 12.74
C GLU A 95 -6.99 -12.15 12.32
N ARG A 96 -6.78 -12.79 11.16
CA ARG A 96 -7.61 -13.94 10.77
C ARG A 96 -7.45 -15.15 11.69
N ALA A 97 -6.24 -15.40 12.19
CA ALA A 97 -6.03 -16.46 13.16
C ALA A 97 -6.76 -16.18 14.48
N VAL A 98 -6.91 -14.90 14.86
CA VAL A 98 -7.66 -14.49 16.05
C VAL A 98 -9.18 -14.51 15.82
N GLU A 99 -9.66 -14.12 14.63
CA GLU A 99 -11.09 -14.17 14.29
C GLU A 99 -11.64 -15.61 14.29
N GLN A 100 -10.83 -16.59 13.86
CA GLN A 100 -11.23 -17.99 13.82
C GLN A 100 -11.45 -18.60 15.22
N ASP A 101 -10.89 -18.00 16.28
CA ASP A 101 -11.10 -18.41 17.67
C ASP A 101 -12.29 -17.69 18.35
N VAL A 102 -12.84 -16.63 17.74
CA VAL A 102 -13.94 -15.82 18.32
C VAL A 102 -15.31 -16.31 17.84
N ASP A 103 -15.39 -16.89 16.64
CA ASP A 103 -16.65 -17.44 16.09
C ASP A 103 -17.19 -18.66 16.89
N GLU A 104 -16.35 -19.35 17.66
CA GLU A 104 -16.80 -20.44 18.55
C GLU A 104 -17.49 -19.90 19.83
N VAL A 105 -17.26 -18.64 20.20
CA VAL A 105 -17.85 -18.02 21.41
C VAL A 105 -19.15 -17.27 21.09
N GLU A 106 -19.31 -16.74 19.88
CA GLU A 106 -20.45 -15.91 19.51
C GLU A 106 -21.74 -16.72 19.24
N ALA A 107 -21.62 -17.99 18.84
CA ALA A 107 -22.75 -18.91 18.69
C ALA A 107 -23.49 -19.23 20.01
N VAL A 108 -22.92 -18.90 21.18
CA VAL A 108 -23.54 -19.10 22.50
C VAL A 108 -24.36 -17.87 22.95
N VAL A 109 -24.15 -16.69 22.35
CA VAL A 109 -24.73 -15.42 22.85
C VAL A 109 -26.00 -15.00 22.10
N GLU A 110 -26.28 -15.58 20.93
CA GLU A 110 -27.48 -15.24 20.12
C GLU A 110 -28.80 -15.83 20.66
N SER A 111 -28.79 -16.63 21.72
CA SER A 111 -30.04 -17.17 22.31
C SER A 111 -30.79 -16.22 23.26
N THR A 112 -30.30 -15.00 23.56
CA THR A 112 -30.84 -14.21 24.69
C THR A 112 -31.23 -12.76 24.38
N ARG A 113 -31.46 -12.35 23.13
CA ARG A 113 -31.96 -10.98 22.86
C ARG A 113 -33.21 -10.95 21.99
N GLY A 114 -34.33 -11.10 22.68
CA GLY A 114 -35.64 -10.72 22.16
C GLY A 114 -35.75 -9.22 21.90
N SER A 115 -36.33 -8.92 20.73
CA SER A 115 -37.40 -7.95 20.50
C SER A 115 -37.40 -6.67 21.35
N SER A 116 -36.99 -5.56 20.73
CA SER A 116 -37.69 -4.29 20.92
C SER A 116 -37.69 -3.49 19.63
N LYS A 117 -38.90 -3.30 19.09
CA LYS A 117 -39.26 -2.38 18.01
C LYS A 117 -39.79 -1.10 18.67
N GLU A 118 -39.20 0.05 18.35
CA GLU A 118 -39.87 1.36 18.30
C GLU A 118 -38.89 2.36 17.66
N THR A 119 -39.10 2.77 16.41
CA THR A 119 -39.87 3.95 15.98
C THR A 119 -39.18 5.27 16.34
N GLN A 120 -38.36 5.77 15.41
CA GLN A 120 -38.10 7.21 15.24
C GLN A 120 -38.08 7.52 13.74
N GLU A 121 -39.27 7.73 13.19
CA GLU A 121 -39.47 8.52 11.98
C GLU A 121 -39.64 10.00 12.37
N GLU A 122 -39.41 10.87 11.39
CA GLU A 122 -39.64 12.33 11.38
C GLU A 122 -38.56 13.25 11.95
N LYS A 123 -37.47 13.38 11.18
CA LYS A 123 -36.90 14.71 10.91
C LYS A 123 -36.30 14.77 9.50
N ALA A 124 -37.15 14.52 8.50
CA ALA A 124 -36.83 14.67 7.09
C ALA A 124 -37.16 16.10 6.65
N GLY A 125 -36.15 16.98 6.63
CA GLY A 125 -36.32 18.35 6.17
C GLY A 125 -34.98 18.99 5.81
N LEU A 126 -34.72 19.08 4.51
CA LEU A 126 -33.73 19.95 3.85
C LEU A 126 -32.26 19.80 4.30
N LEU A 127 -31.64 18.67 3.99
CA LEU A 127 -30.19 18.64 3.81
C LEU A 127 -29.87 18.22 2.36
N ASP A 128 -29.66 19.27 1.57
CA ASP A 128 -28.64 19.36 0.53
C ASP A 128 -28.74 18.37 -0.65
N ASP A 129 -29.66 18.68 -1.57
CA ASP A 129 -29.77 18.16 -2.94
C ASP A 129 -28.58 18.56 -3.85
N THR A 130 -27.44 18.97 -3.27
CA THR A 130 -26.32 19.59 -4.01
C THR A 130 -25.01 18.79 -3.99
N GLN A 131 -25.03 17.56 -3.48
CA GLN A 131 -24.01 16.57 -3.79
C GLN A 131 -24.65 15.37 -4.48
N ARG A 132 -25.12 15.56 -5.73
CA ARG A 132 -25.04 14.46 -6.71
C ARG A 132 -23.63 13.91 -6.61
N GLU A 133 -23.48 12.72 -6.04
CA GLU A 133 -22.19 12.10 -5.80
C GLU A 133 -21.47 12.01 -7.14
N ARG A 134 -20.59 12.98 -7.42
CA ARG A 134 -19.82 12.96 -8.65
C ARG A 134 -19.07 11.64 -8.73
N ALA A 135 -19.07 11.03 -9.91
CA ALA A 135 -18.35 9.79 -10.15
C ALA A 135 -16.91 9.88 -9.60
N ALA A 136 -16.43 8.81 -8.97
CA ALA A 136 -15.05 8.75 -8.51
C ALA A 136 -14.11 8.75 -9.72
N LYS A 137 -12.91 9.29 -9.59
CA LYS A 137 -11.97 9.37 -10.72
C LYS A 137 -10.69 8.63 -10.42
N LEU A 138 -10.19 7.88 -11.40
CA LEU A 138 -8.82 7.35 -11.41
C LEU A 138 -7.90 8.41 -12.04
N THR A 139 -7.05 9.02 -11.23
CA THR A 139 -6.19 10.16 -11.63
C THR A 139 -4.76 9.74 -11.91
N LYS A 140 -4.28 8.67 -11.27
CA LYS A 140 -2.92 8.16 -11.45
C LYS A 140 -2.86 6.65 -11.24
N MET A 141 -1.96 6.00 -11.97
CA MET A 141 -1.56 4.63 -11.70
C MET A 141 -0.04 4.52 -11.83
N ASP A 142 0.62 4.14 -10.75
CA ASP A 142 2.04 3.81 -10.73
C ASP A 142 2.17 2.28 -10.70
N ILE A 143 3.02 1.71 -11.56
CA ILE A 143 3.27 0.27 -11.60
C ILE A 143 4.77 0.05 -11.41
N SER A 144 5.13 -0.83 -10.49
CA SER A 144 6.50 -1.25 -10.23
C SER A 144 6.57 -2.76 -10.07
N VAL A 145 7.57 -3.38 -10.68
CA VAL A 145 7.90 -4.79 -10.47
C VAL A 145 9.09 -4.83 -9.53
N VAL A 146 8.95 -5.53 -8.41
CA VAL A 146 9.99 -5.70 -7.39
C VAL A 146 10.08 -7.18 -7.11
N ASP A 147 11.27 -7.74 -7.28
CA ASP A 147 11.51 -9.18 -7.20
C ASP A 147 10.53 -9.93 -8.12
N ASP A 148 9.75 -10.85 -7.55
CA ASP A 148 8.71 -11.64 -8.22
C ASP A 148 7.30 -11.13 -7.91
N GLN A 149 7.15 -9.83 -7.65
CA GLN A 149 5.86 -9.21 -7.35
C GLN A 149 5.64 -7.96 -8.21
N LEU A 150 4.43 -7.84 -8.76
CA LEU A 150 3.96 -6.61 -9.35
C LEU A 150 3.16 -5.82 -8.32
N LEU A 151 3.56 -4.57 -8.09
CA LEU A 151 2.86 -3.60 -7.27
C LEU A 151 2.24 -2.54 -8.18
N ALA A 152 0.92 -2.39 -8.12
CA ALA A 152 0.18 -1.33 -8.77
C ALA A 152 -0.48 -0.43 -7.72
N SER A 153 -0.13 0.86 -7.73
CA SER A 153 -0.71 1.88 -6.84
C SER A 153 -1.63 2.78 -7.65
N LEU A 154 -2.92 2.76 -7.32
CA LEU A 154 -3.95 3.57 -7.95
C LEU A 154 -4.26 4.76 -7.06
N SER A 155 -4.23 5.97 -7.64
CA SER A 155 -4.67 7.19 -6.97
C SER A 155 -6.06 7.60 -7.46
N THR A 156 -6.97 7.86 -6.53
CA THR A 156 -8.37 8.15 -6.82
C THR A 156 -8.86 9.42 -6.09
N THR A 157 -9.85 10.11 -6.65
CA THR A 157 -10.42 11.32 -6.03
C THR A 157 -11.30 11.04 -4.82
N LYS A 158 -11.74 9.79 -4.65
CA LYS A 158 -12.55 9.30 -3.54
C LYS A 158 -11.95 8.00 -3.03
N SER A 159 -12.24 7.65 -1.78
CA SER A 159 -11.86 6.35 -1.23
C SER A 159 -12.47 5.21 -2.04
N VAL A 160 -11.70 4.14 -2.22
CA VAL A 160 -12.15 2.99 -3.01
C VAL A 160 -13.10 2.13 -2.17
N GLY A 161 -14.33 1.96 -2.66
CA GLY A 161 -15.35 1.14 -2.02
C GLY A 161 -15.11 -0.37 -2.15
N ARG A 162 -16.15 -1.11 -2.52
CA ARG A 162 -16.07 -2.57 -2.69
C ARG A 162 -15.13 -2.92 -3.86
N VAL A 163 -14.19 -3.82 -3.60
CA VAL A 163 -13.25 -4.36 -4.59
C VAL A 163 -13.49 -5.85 -4.68
N THR A 164 -13.63 -6.35 -5.91
CA THR A 164 -13.74 -7.79 -6.20
C THR A 164 -12.65 -8.18 -7.17
N TYR A 165 -12.20 -9.43 -7.13
CA TYR A 165 -11.21 -9.94 -8.08
C TYR A 165 -11.56 -11.36 -8.51
N PHE A 166 -11.11 -11.75 -9.69
CA PHE A 166 -11.20 -13.12 -10.18
C PHE A 166 -10.14 -13.40 -11.23
N TRP A 167 -9.81 -14.68 -11.41
CA TRP A 167 -8.88 -15.15 -12.42
C TRP A 167 -9.62 -15.66 -13.66
N MET A 168 -9.12 -15.32 -14.84
CA MET A 168 -9.54 -15.90 -16.12
C MET A 168 -8.39 -16.71 -16.72
N ASN A 169 -8.74 -17.78 -17.44
CA ASN A 169 -7.78 -18.56 -18.23
C ASN A 169 -7.78 -18.10 -19.69
N ASP A 170 -6.76 -18.53 -20.43
CA ASP A 170 -6.65 -18.47 -21.89
C ASP A 170 -6.97 -17.11 -22.51
N PRO A 171 -6.08 -16.10 -22.40
CA PRO A 171 -4.84 -16.10 -21.61
C PRO A 171 -5.09 -15.85 -20.12
N THR A 172 -4.13 -16.26 -19.28
CA THR A 172 -4.16 -16.03 -17.84
C THR A 172 -4.24 -14.53 -17.54
N ARG A 173 -5.31 -14.13 -16.85
CA ARG A 173 -5.59 -12.75 -16.49
C ARG A 173 -6.09 -12.67 -15.06
N LEU A 174 -5.56 -11.70 -14.30
CA LEU A 174 -6.18 -11.25 -13.07
C LEU A 174 -7.10 -10.07 -13.40
N VAL A 175 -8.37 -10.18 -13.03
CA VAL A 175 -9.34 -9.09 -13.15
C VAL A 175 -9.62 -8.53 -11.77
N VAL A 176 -9.50 -7.22 -11.61
CA VAL A 176 -9.82 -6.49 -10.38
C VAL A 176 -10.88 -5.43 -10.70
N ASP A 177 -12.04 -5.54 -10.06
CA ASP A 177 -13.17 -4.63 -10.24
C ASP A 177 -13.34 -3.73 -9.02
N LEU A 178 -13.32 -2.43 -9.23
CA LEU A 178 -13.66 -1.39 -8.25
C LEU A 178 -15.11 -0.99 -8.49
N ARG A 179 -16.01 -1.30 -7.56
CA ARG A 179 -17.45 -1.00 -7.70
C ARG A 179 -17.72 0.50 -7.53
N GLY A 180 -18.79 0.96 -8.18
CA GLY A 180 -19.24 2.35 -8.16
C GLY A 180 -19.17 3.01 -9.52
N GLU A 181 -19.61 4.25 -9.61
CA GLU A 181 -19.47 5.06 -10.82
C GLU A 181 -18.07 5.64 -10.90
N TRP A 182 -17.40 5.43 -12.03
CA TRP A 182 -16.02 5.84 -12.23
C TRP A 182 -15.82 6.68 -13.50
N GLU A 183 -14.81 7.54 -13.46
CA GLU A 183 -14.18 8.18 -14.61
C GLU A 183 -12.69 7.78 -14.64
N ASN A 184 -12.10 7.71 -15.83
CA ASN A 184 -10.68 7.40 -16.01
C ASN A 184 -9.97 8.53 -16.73
N GLU A 185 -9.01 9.16 -16.05
CA GLU A 185 -8.23 10.30 -16.57
C GLU A 185 -6.84 9.87 -17.07
N ILE A 186 -6.50 8.58 -16.97
CA ILE A 186 -5.19 8.04 -17.39
C ILE A 186 -5.28 7.14 -18.64
N SER A 187 -4.12 6.75 -19.18
CA SER A 187 -4.06 5.81 -20.31
C SER A 187 -4.75 4.50 -19.98
N ARG A 188 -5.63 4.03 -20.89
CA ARG A 188 -6.35 2.77 -20.74
C ARG A 188 -5.45 1.53 -20.84
N ILE A 189 -4.31 1.65 -21.49
CA ILE A 189 -3.38 0.54 -21.73
C ILE A 189 -2.01 0.97 -21.24
N ASN A 190 -1.43 0.14 -20.37
CA ASN A 190 -0.11 0.33 -19.82
C ASN A 190 0.67 -0.96 -20.08
N ASP A 191 1.56 -0.93 -21.07
CA ASP A 191 2.44 -2.05 -21.38
C ASP A 191 3.65 -2.03 -20.44
N ILE A 192 4.04 -3.21 -19.96
CA ILE A 192 5.16 -3.40 -19.04
C ILE A 192 6.07 -4.43 -19.71
N PRO A 193 7.09 -3.99 -20.46
CA PRO A 193 8.00 -4.91 -21.12
C PRO A 193 8.76 -5.74 -20.07
N ASP A 194 9.13 -6.96 -20.45
CA ASP A 194 10.03 -7.83 -19.68
C ASP A 194 9.55 -8.15 -18.24
N SER A 195 8.23 -8.23 -18.03
CA SER A 195 7.61 -8.62 -16.77
C SER A 195 6.66 -9.80 -16.93
N PHE A 196 6.46 -10.59 -15.87
CA PHE A 196 5.46 -11.66 -15.80
C PHE A 196 4.02 -11.13 -16.01
N VAL A 197 3.79 -9.83 -15.78
CA VAL A 197 2.59 -9.10 -16.23
C VAL A 197 3.00 -8.18 -17.37
N ASN A 198 2.67 -8.53 -18.60
CA ASN A 198 3.10 -7.73 -19.76
C ASN A 198 2.21 -6.51 -20.04
N ARG A 199 0.99 -6.49 -19.50
CA ARG A 199 0.01 -5.44 -19.81
C ARG A 199 -1.04 -5.29 -18.72
N VAL A 200 -1.35 -4.03 -18.40
CA VAL A 200 -2.49 -3.65 -17.57
C VAL A 200 -3.49 -2.85 -18.40
N ILE A 201 -4.72 -3.33 -18.47
CA ILE A 201 -5.83 -2.72 -19.23
C ILE A 201 -6.87 -2.18 -18.26
N ILE A 202 -7.33 -0.96 -18.49
CA ILE A 202 -8.38 -0.30 -17.72
C ILE A 202 -9.65 -0.23 -18.58
N GLY A 203 -10.69 -0.92 -18.13
CA GLY A 203 -12.02 -0.94 -18.71
C GLY A 203 -13.02 -0.16 -17.88
N MET A 204 -13.77 0.74 -18.53
CA MET A 204 -14.87 1.47 -17.92
C MET A 204 -16.17 0.70 -18.08
N HIS A 205 -16.92 0.54 -17.00
CA HIS A 205 -18.30 0.05 -17.01
C HIS A 205 -19.20 1.04 -16.24
N PRO A 206 -20.53 1.02 -16.47
CA PRO A 206 -21.44 1.93 -15.78
C PRO A 206 -21.39 1.83 -14.24
N ASP A 207 -21.13 0.62 -13.71
CA ASP A 207 -21.18 0.31 -12.27
C ASP A 207 -19.81 -0.04 -11.66
N ARG A 208 -18.73 0.01 -12.44
CA ARG A 208 -17.39 -0.35 -11.99
C ARG A 208 -16.27 0.12 -12.91
N LEU A 209 -15.09 0.26 -12.32
CA LEU A 209 -13.81 0.32 -13.03
C LEU A 209 -13.17 -1.07 -12.99
N ARG A 210 -12.78 -1.61 -14.15
CA ARG A 210 -12.17 -2.93 -14.29
C ARG A 210 -10.71 -2.79 -14.68
N LEU A 211 -9.81 -3.33 -13.87
CA LEU A 211 -8.41 -3.53 -14.22
C LEU A 211 -8.18 -4.97 -14.64
N VAL A 212 -7.48 -5.18 -15.74
CA VAL A 212 -7.11 -6.49 -16.26
C VAL A 212 -5.60 -6.56 -16.37
N PHE A 213 -4.99 -7.34 -15.51
CA PHE A 213 -3.57 -7.67 -15.54
C PHE A 213 -3.40 -8.91 -16.41
N ARG A 214 -2.73 -8.79 -17.55
CA ARG A 214 -2.43 -9.90 -18.46
C ARG A 214 -1.08 -10.48 -18.11
N LEU A 215 -1.04 -11.78 -17.80
CA LEU A 215 0.19 -12.47 -17.44
C LEU A 215 0.81 -13.16 -18.67
N THR A 216 2.14 -13.30 -18.66
CA THR A 216 2.91 -14.11 -19.62
C THR A 216 3.22 -15.47 -19.02
N GLY A 217 3.13 -16.55 -19.81
CA GLY A 217 3.65 -17.88 -19.45
C GLY A 217 2.95 -18.64 -18.31
N ALA A 218 2.06 -17.97 -17.57
CA ALA A 218 1.71 -18.38 -16.23
C ALA A 218 0.44 -19.24 -16.07
N SER A 219 0.47 -20.11 -15.05
CA SER A 219 -0.72 -20.66 -14.39
C SER A 219 -1.41 -19.59 -13.52
N ARG A 220 -2.61 -19.85 -12.99
CA ARG A 220 -3.30 -18.89 -12.10
C ARG A 220 -2.45 -18.66 -10.85
N GLY A 221 -2.21 -17.39 -10.52
CA GLY A 221 -1.58 -17.03 -9.26
C GLY A 221 -2.51 -17.17 -8.05
N GLY A 222 -1.94 -16.88 -6.88
CA GLY A 222 -2.66 -16.85 -5.61
C GLY A 222 -3.69 -15.71 -5.52
N LYS A 223 -4.14 -15.47 -4.30
CA LYS A 223 -4.99 -14.31 -4.00
C LYS A 223 -4.15 -13.04 -4.08
N PRO A 224 -4.53 -12.01 -4.88
CA PRO A 224 -3.80 -10.76 -4.89
C PRO A 224 -3.89 -10.04 -3.55
N GLY A 225 -2.83 -9.34 -3.17
CA GLY A 225 -2.84 -8.39 -2.06
C GLY A 225 -3.64 -7.15 -2.44
N LEU A 226 -4.63 -6.78 -1.63
CA LEU A 226 -5.46 -5.59 -1.84
C LEU A 226 -5.46 -4.73 -0.58
N LEU A 227 -4.89 -3.54 -0.68
CA LEU A 227 -4.81 -2.58 0.42
C LEU A 227 -5.48 -1.26 0.01
N ARG A 228 -6.60 -0.95 0.67
CA ARG A 228 -7.28 0.33 0.49
C ARG A 228 -6.57 1.40 1.31
N THR A 229 -6.36 2.55 0.71
CA THR A 229 -5.80 3.73 1.37
C THR A 229 -6.80 4.89 1.29
N SER A 230 -6.51 6.00 1.97
CA SER A 230 -7.29 7.24 1.81
C SER A 230 -7.24 7.76 0.38
N ASP A 231 -6.13 7.49 -0.31
CA ASP A 231 -5.78 8.09 -1.60
C ASP A 231 -6.09 7.14 -2.77
N GLY A 232 -6.46 5.89 -2.49
CA GLY A 232 -6.90 4.93 -3.50
C GLY A 232 -6.74 3.46 -3.12
N LEU A 233 -6.07 2.69 -3.98
CA LEU A 233 -5.92 1.24 -3.85
C LEU A 233 -4.53 0.79 -4.26
N GLU A 234 -3.89 -0.01 -3.42
CA GLU A 234 -2.67 -0.73 -3.74
C GLU A 234 -3.01 -2.19 -4.01
N ILE A 235 -2.48 -2.71 -5.12
CA ILE A 235 -2.67 -4.07 -5.62
C ILE A 235 -1.30 -4.73 -5.73
N ALA A 236 -1.13 -5.86 -5.05
CA ALA A 236 0.05 -6.72 -5.18
C ALA A 236 -0.34 -8.03 -5.88
N VAL A 237 0.43 -8.40 -6.89
CA VAL A 237 0.26 -9.64 -7.65
C VAL A 237 1.57 -10.40 -7.58
N ASP A 238 1.53 -11.61 -7.02
CA ASP A 238 2.70 -12.49 -6.94
C ASP A 238 2.89 -13.21 -8.29
N ASN A 239 4.15 -13.42 -8.70
CA ASN A 239 4.51 -14.25 -9.84
C ASN A 239 4.10 -15.71 -9.53
N PRO A 240 3.32 -16.37 -10.40
CA PRO A 240 2.83 -17.73 -10.14
C PRO A 240 3.80 -18.87 -10.48
N GLU A 241 5.02 -18.57 -10.94
CA GLU A 241 6.06 -19.56 -11.23
C GLU A 241 6.86 -20.01 -10.00
#